data_AF-A0A4Q0NS15-F1
#
_entry.id   AF-A0A4Q0NS15-F1
#
_cell.length_a   1.000
_cell.length_b   1.000
_cell.length_c   1.000
_cell.angle_alpha   90.00
_cell.angle_beta   90.00
_cell.angle_gamma   90.00
#
_symmetry.space_group_name_H-M   'P 1'
#
loop_
_entity.id
_entity.type
_entity.pdbx_description
1 polymer ?
#
loop_
_entity_poly.entity_id
_entity_poly.type
_entity_poly.pdbx_seq_one_letter_code
_entity_poly.pdbx_strand_id
1 'polypeptide(L)'
;MGVKITKIIDSRCPSNVTCIWAGNVIVDYEVYKDGNFLETRKITIENNSEDRTMIDAAQQLKAYSVAPYPRTSMRKIPQEDYVVNLVWERIQKD
;
A
#
# COMPACT_ATOMS: atom_id res chain seq x y z
N MET A 1 -13.87 -9.45 5.78
CA MET A 1 -13.54 -8.70 4.57
C MET A 1 -12.22 -9.19 4.01
N GLY A 2 -12.04 -9.17 2.70
CA GLY A 2 -10.80 -9.55 2.02
C GLY A 2 -10.30 -8.41 1.14
N VAL A 3 -9.00 -8.41 0.87
CA VAL A 3 -8.36 -7.49 -0.08
C VAL A 3 -7.52 -8.30 -1.04
N LYS A 4 -7.56 -7.94 -2.32
CA LYS A 4 -6.68 -8.48 -3.36
C LYS A 4 -5.98 -7.32 -4.06
N ILE A 5 -4.65 -7.32 -4.01
CA ILE A 5 -3.85 -6.33 -4.71
C ILE A 5 -3.86 -6.68 -6.20
N THR A 6 -4.14 -5.68 -7.04
CA THR A 6 -4.20 -5.86 -8.50
C THR A 6 -3.04 -5.19 -9.21
N LYS A 7 -2.49 -4.11 -8.64
CA LYS A 7 -1.36 -3.38 -9.22
C LYS A 7 -0.64 -2.52 -8.19
N ILE A 8 0.68 -2.41 -8.37
CA ILE A 8 1.54 -1.52 -7.61
C ILE A 8 2.29 -0.59 -8.56
N ILE A 9 2.18 0.71 -8.32
CA ILE A 9 2.94 1.74 -9.02
C ILE A 9 3.90 2.35 -8.00
N ASP A 10 5.19 2.11 -8.19
CA ASP A 10 6.23 2.57 -7.29
C ASP A 10 7.06 3.67 -7.95
N SER A 11 6.96 4.88 -7.41
CA SER A 11 7.79 6.03 -7.80
C SER A 11 8.70 6.50 -6.67
N ARG A 12 8.88 5.68 -5.61
CA ARG A 12 9.72 6.04 -4.47
C ARG A 12 11.14 6.37 -4.92
N CYS A 13 11.67 7.45 -4.33
CA CYS A 13 13.07 7.81 -4.50
C CYS A 13 13.96 6.65 -4.02
N PRO A 14 14.90 6.12 -4.82
CA PRO A 14 15.79 5.05 -4.39
C PRO A 14 16.55 5.41 -3.11
N SER A 15 16.78 4.44 -2.22
CA SER A 15 17.28 4.72 -0.86
C SER A 15 18.72 5.23 -0.80
N ASN A 16 19.45 5.20 -1.92
CA ASN A 16 20.86 5.57 -2.02
C ASN A 16 21.11 6.79 -2.90
N VAL A 17 20.08 7.61 -3.14
CA VAL A 17 20.19 8.91 -3.82
C VAL A 17 19.35 9.96 -3.11
N THR A 18 19.65 11.23 -3.39
CA THR A 18 18.86 12.37 -2.91
C THR A 18 17.94 12.84 -4.02
N CYS A 19 16.62 12.74 -3.82
CA CYS A 19 15.64 13.30 -4.75
C CYS A 19 15.19 14.69 -4.31
N ILE A 20 14.96 15.58 -5.29
CA ILE A 20 14.31 16.88 -5.04
C ILE A 20 12.83 16.67 -4.68
N TRP A 21 12.19 15.69 -5.32
CA TRP A 21 10.83 15.26 -4.99
C TRP A 21 10.82 13.75 -4.68
N ALA A 22 10.43 13.38 -3.47
CA ALA A 22 10.24 11.98 -3.09
C ALA A 22 8.90 11.51 -3.66
N GLY A 23 8.92 10.52 -4.56
CA GLY A 23 7.69 9.87 -5.02
C GLY A 23 7.11 8.90 -3.98
N ASN A 24 6.02 8.24 -4.36
CA ASN A 24 5.14 7.46 -3.47
C ASN A 24 4.89 6.06 -4.02
N VAL A 25 4.18 5.22 -3.26
CA VAL A 25 3.61 3.98 -3.80
C VAL A 25 2.11 4.13 -3.95
N ILE A 26 1.58 3.76 -5.10
CA ILE A 26 0.14 3.65 -5.32
C ILE A 26 -0.20 2.17 -5.42
N VAL A 27 -1.18 1.74 -4.63
CA VAL A 27 -1.68 0.36 -4.63
C VAL A 27 -3.13 0.37 -5.11
N ASP A 28 -3.40 -0.30 -6.23
CA ASP A 28 -4.75 -0.61 -6.69
C ASP A 28 -5.15 -1.97 -6.11
N TYR A 29 -6.36 -2.05 -5.56
CA TYR A 29 -6.85 -3.26 -4.90
C TYR A 29 -8.36 -3.43 -4.99
N GLU A 30 -8.79 -4.68 -4.93
CA GLU A 30 -10.18 -5.11 -4.89
C GLU A 30 -10.57 -5.40 -3.43
N VAL A 31 -11.74 -4.95 -3.01
CA VAL A 31 -12.32 -5.22 -1.69
C VAL A 31 -13.40 -6.29 -1.84
N TYR A 32 -13.40 -7.25 -0.91
CA TYR A 32 -14.34 -8.36 -0.87
C TYR A 32 -15.06 -8.43 0.47
N LYS A 33 -16.35 -8.75 0.43
CA LYS A 33 -17.17 -9.06 1.61
C LYS A 33 -17.77 -10.45 1.45
N ASP A 34 -17.48 -11.33 2.40
CA ASP A 34 -17.95 -12.73 2.41
C ASP A 34 -17.67 -13.46 1.08
N GLY A 35 -16.49 -13.20 0.49
CA GLY A 35 -16.05 -13.76 -0.78
C GLY A 35 -16.57 -13.04 -2.03
N ASN A 36 -17.54 -12.14 -1.91
CA ASN A 36 -18.10 -11.39 -3.04
C ASN A 36 -17.33 -10.10 -3.28
N PHE A 37 -17.05 -9.80 -4.56
CA PHE A 37 -16.47 -8.52 -4.96
C PHE A 37 -17.39 -7.38 -4.56
N LEU A 38 -16.84 -6.36 -3.92
CA LEU A 38 -17.57 -5.16 -3.51
C LEU A 38 -17.22 -3.99 -4.42
N GLU A 39 -15.94 -3.65 -4.52
CA GLU A 39 -15.45 -2.48 -5.23
C GLU A 39 -13.94 -2.55 -5.48
N THR A 40 -13.46 -1.70 -6.40
CA THR A 40 -12.03 -1.43 -6.61
C THR A 40 -11.68 -0.10 -5.97
N ARG A 41 -10.59 -0.08 -5.21
CA ARG A 41 -10.07 1.11 -4.55
C ARG A 41 -8.60 1.32 -4.89
N LYS A 42 -8.12 2.52 -4.56
CA LYS A 42 -6.73 2.94 -4.67
C LYS A 42 -6.29 3.58 -3.37
N ILE A 43 -5.06 3.33 -2.97
CA ILE A 43 -4.41 4.04 -1.88
C ILE A 43 -3.03 4.54 -2.31
N THR A 44 -2.69 5.76 -1.90
CA THR A 44 -1.36 6.32 -2.05
C THR A 44 -0.65 6.24 -0.70
N ILE A 45 0.49 5.56 -0.65
CA ILE A 45 1.33 5.39 0.52
C ILE A 45 2.51 6.35 0.36
N GLU A 46 2.48 7.42 1.15
CA GLU A 46 3.52 8.45 1.17
C GLU A 46 4.35 8.32 2.45
N ASN A 47 5.60 8.80 2.42
CA ASN A 47 6.47 8.74 3.59
C ASN A 47 5.89 9.49 4.80
N ASN A 48 5.05 10.51 4.57
CA ASN A 48 4.47 11.37 5.61
C ASN A 48 2.93 11.37 5.64
N SER A 49 2.25 10.43 4.95
CA SER A 49 0.78 10.35 5.05
C SER A 49 0.37 9.63 6.34
N GLU A 50 -0.40 10.32 7.18
CA GLU A 50 -1.00 9.74 8.38
C GLU A 50 -2.15 8.79 8.04
N ASP A 51 -2.89 9.09 6.97
CA ASP A 51 -3.95 8.20 6.50
C ASP A 51 -3.39 7.14 5.56
N ARG A 52 -3.44 5.90 6.03
CA ARG A 52 -3.09 4.69 5.27
C ARG A 52 -4.24 3.68 5.26
N THR A 53 -5.47 4.17 5.45
CA THR A 53 -6.66 3.33 5.58
C THR A 53 -7.10 2.77 4.24
N MET A 54 -7.11 1.45 4.12
CA MET A 54 -7.63 0.72 2.94
C MET A 54 -9.10 0.38 3.12
N ILE A 55 -9.49 -0.01 4.33
CA ILE A 55 -10.89 -0.24 4.66
C ILE A 55 -11.22 0.38 6.02
N ASP A 56 -12.27 1.17 6.04
CA ASP A 56 -12.83 1.78 7.24
C ASP A 56 -14.14 1.06 7.61
N ALA A 57 -14.06 0.20 8.63
CA ALA A 57 -15.16 -0.58 9.18
C ALA A 57 -14.94 -0.71 10.71
N ALA A 58 -15.68 -1.59 11.40
CA ALA A 58 -15.50 -1.82 12.85
C ALA A 58 -14.04 -2.16 13.25
N GLN A 59 -13.24 -2.64 12.31
CA GLN A 59 -11.77 -2.70 12.37
C GLN A 59 -11.22 -1.99 11.14
N GLN A 60 -10.19 -1.17 11.31
CA GLN A 60 -9.53 -0.48 10.20
C GLN A 60 -8.42 -1.37 9.64
N LEU A 61 -8.43 -1.58 8.33
CA LEU A 61 -7.31 -2.19 7.63
C LEU A 61 -6.42 -1.08 7.08
N LYS A 62 -5.17 -1.02 7.52
CA LYS A 62 -4.20 -0.01 7.09
C LYS A 62 -3.03 -0.64 6.33
N ALA A 63 -2.54 0.08 5.32
CA ALA A 63 -1.29 -0.26 4.63
C ALA A 63 -0.09 0.24 5.45
N TYR A 64 0.74 -0.67 5.95
CA TYR A 64 1.86 -0.33 6.82
C TYR A 64 3.12 0.00 6.04
N SER A 65 3.51 -0.85 5.09
CA SER A 65 4.71 -0.63 4.27
C SER A 65 4.68 -1.44 2.99
N VAL A 66 5.53 -1.08 2.02
CA VAL A 66 5.72 -1.80 0.77
C VAL A 66 7.18 -2.19 0.62
N ALA A 67 7.44 -3.46 0.36
CA ALA A 67 8.77 -4.01 0.11
C ALA A 67 8.84 -4.63 -1.29
N PRO A 68 10.04 -4.72 -1.90
CA PRO A 68 11.28 -4.10 -1.45
C PRO A 68 11.25 -2.58 -1.65
N TYR A 69 12.16 -1.85 -1.00
CA TYR A 69 12.38 -0.42 -1.27
C TYR A 69 13.43 -0.28 -2.40
N PRO A 70 13.22 0.58 -3.42
CA PRO A 70 14.10 0.65 -4.57
C PRO A 70 15.52 1.11 -4.23
N ARG A 71 16.51 0.57 -4.96
CA ARG A 71 17.92 0.98 -4.95
C ARG A 71 18.41 1.10 -6.39
N THR A 72 19.35 2.00 -6.67
CA THR A 72 19.82 2.22 -8.06
C THR A 72 20.51 1.01 -8.69
N SER A 73 21.03 0.09 -7.89
CA SER A 73 21.63 -1.16 -8.36
C SER A 73 20.61 -2.24 -8.74
N MET A 74 19.33 -2.06 -8.39
CA MET A 74 18.28 -3.03 -8.68
C MET A 74 17.76 -2.82 -10.10
N ARG A 75 17.48 -3.92 -10.79
CA ARG A 75 16.62 -3.88 -11.99
C ARG A 75 15.20 -3.48 -11.58
N LYS A 76 14.38 -3.07 -12.55
CA LYS A 76 12.96 -2.81 -12.34
C LYS A 76 12.32 -3.98 -11.59
N ILE A 77 11.69 -3.68 -10.45
CA ILE A 77 11.04 -4.66 -9.58
C ILE A 77 9.79 -5.20 -10.32
N PRO A 78 9.68 -6.52 -10.57
CA PRO A 78 8.48 -7.17 -11.08
C PRO A 78 7.26 -6.96 -10.17
N GLN A 79 6.04 -7.10 -10.69
CA GLN A 79 4.83 -6.87 -9.88
C GLN A 79 4.68 -7.93 -8.77
N GLU A 80 5.01 -9.16 -9.11
CA GLU A 80 4.96 -10.34 -8.26
C GLU A 80 5.93 -10.31 -7.07
N ASP A 81 6.99 -9.50 -7.17
CA ASP A 81 8.03 -9.39 -6.12
C ASP A 81 7.65 -8.40 -5.02
N TYR A 82 6.59 -7.60 -5.21
CA TYR A 82 6.16 -6.64 -4.21
C TYR A 82 5.35 -7.31 -3.09
N VAL A 83 5.63 -6.87 -1.87
CA VAL A 83 4.91 -7.24 -0.66
C VAL A 83 4.35 -5.99 -0.01
N VAL A 84 3.05 -5.95 0.22
CA VAL A 84 2.38 -4.90 0.99
C VAL A 84 2.06 -5.45 2.38
N ASN A 85 2.70 -4.89 3.41
CA ASN A 85 2.41 -5.24 4.79
C ASN A 85 1.13 -4.50 5.22
N LEU A 86 0.16 -5.24 5.75
CA LEU A 86 -1.12 -4.72 6.21
C LEU A 86 -1.29 -4.94 7.71
N VAL A 87 -1.94 -3.99 8.38
CA VAL A 87 -2.23 -4.07 9.82
C VAL A 87 -3.72 -3.86 10.04
N TRP A 88 -4.32 -4.72 10.84
CA TRP A 88 -5.68 -4.54 11.34
C TRP A 88 -5.63 -3.82 12.68
N GLU A 89 -6.23 -2.63 12.75
CA GLU A 89 -6.36 -1.84 13.96
C GLU A 89 -7.79 -1.93 14.49
N ARG A 90 -7.91 -2.17 15.80
CA ARG A 90 -9.20 -2.08 16.49
C ARG A 90 -9.46 -0.61 16.80
N ILE A 91 -10.59 -0.09 16.33
CA ILE A 91 -11.03 1.24 16.74
C ILE A 91 -11.50 1.13 18.20
N GLN A 92 -10.73 1.67 19.13
CA GLN A 92 -11.22 1.95 20.48
C GLN A 92 -12.08 3.22 20.35
N LYS A 93 -13.40 3.10 20.56
CA LYS A 93 -14.22 4.28 20.78
C LYS A 93 -14.04 4.65 22.25
N ASP A 94 -13.41 5.79 22.49
CA ASP A 94 -13.51 6.48 23.77
C ASP A 94 -14.96 6.94 24.03
#